data_AF-A0A958LMA6-F1
#
_entry.id   AF-A0A958LMA6-F1
#
_cell.length_a   1.000
_cell.length_b   1.000
_cell.length_c   1.000
_cell.angle_alpha   90.00
_cell.angle_beta   90.00
_cell.angle_gamma   90.00
#
_symmetry.space_group_name_H-M   'P 1'
#
loop_
_entity.id
_entity.type
_entity.pdbx_description
1 polymer ?
#
loop_
_entity_poly.entity_id
_entity_poly.type
_entity_poly.pdbx_seq_one_letter_code
_entity_poly.pdbx_strand_id
1 'polypeptide(L)'
;MRQLLLGGFPLFVTLLALSCGATHDLGELEGGDPSFLSQVKTKLDQPEQIVFSDVQALVFQENCLECHNTRDKKDGISLSSFSEAFGASAQRKILVPYEPDRSSLMTSLLVPSGKRHMPPFDKPQLKPDQIELVRQWIKHGAKQEVSDQVKREPSLKEQLQPYFLDPASIDYPVVQKFLFKDSCIKCHSKESEGVDRDVLRYSANLTNYQTLFHPALTVVKKGHPEESSIFKSIAIHQSMPPGKEGYDLVPSVLVKLLRLWILNCAVEDKDRVDDERPVSDPENPEKIRLCEDQ
;
A
#
# COMPACT_ATOMS: atom_id res chain seq x y z
N MET A 1 -90.02 47.25 -28.10
CA MET A 1 -89.17 48.15 -28.90
C MET A 1 -88.02 47.30 -29.43
N ARG A 2 -87.92 47.08 -30.76
CA ARG A 2 -87.01 47.80 -31.69
C ARG A 2 -85.55 47.78 -31.17
N GLN A 3 -84.49 47.47 -31.91
CA GLN A 3 -84.21 47.19 -33.33
C GLN A 3 -82.67 46.96 -33.42
N LEU A 4 -82.23 46.14 -34.39
CA LEU A 4 -81.09 46.36 -35.33
C LEU A 4 -79.67 46.62 -34.78
N LEU A 5 -78.70 45.74 -35.06
CA LEU A 5 -77.71 45.73 -36.19
C LEU A 5 -76.46 46.59 -35.98
N LEU A 6 -75.39 46.15 -36.68
CA LEU A 6 -74.07 46.75 -36.98
C LEU A 6 -72.95 45.99 -36.23
N GLY A 7 -72.01 45.26 -36.85
CA GLY A 7 -71.43 45.37 -38.20
C GLY A 7 -70.00 45.93 -38.06
N GLY A 8 -68.96 45.11 -38.27
CA GLY A 8 -67.57 45.58 -38.32
C GLY A 8 -66.47 44.51 -38.12
N PHE A 9 -66.12 43.79 -39.19
CA PHE A 9 -64.73 43.38 -39.49
C PHE A 9 -64.03 44.57 -40.21
N PRO A 10 -62.68 44.68 -40.42
CA PRO A 10 -61.59 43.69 -40.27
C PRO A 10 -60.27 44.25 -39.66
N LEU A 11 -59.26 43.41 -39.39
CA LEU A 11 -57.85 43.61 -39.83
C LEU A 11 -56.94 42.45 -39.40
N PHE A 12 -56.24 41.92 -40.40
CA PHE A 12 -55.15 40.97 -40.35
C PHE A 12 -53.96 41.47 -39.51
N VAL A 13 -53.41 40.63 -38.63
CA VAL A 13 -51.95 40.48 -38.46
C VAL A 13 -51.63 39.02 -38.18
N THR A 14 -51.21 38.31 -39.22
CA THR A 14 -50.47 37.05 -39.12
C THR A 14 -49.09 37.34 -38.54
N LEU A 15 -48.76 36.74 -37.39
CA LEU A 15 -47.38 36.65 -36.90
C LEU A 15 -47.02 35.17 -36.72
N LEU A 16 -46.30 34.65 -37.71
CA LEU A 16 -45.52 33.41 -37.61
C LEU A 16 -44.38 33.64 -36.62
N ALA A 17 -44.45 33.01 -35.45
CA ALA A 17 -43.30 32.86 -34.56
C ALA A 17 -42.89 31.38 -34.55
N LEU A 18 -42.07 31.03 -35.54
CA LEU A 18 -41.23 29.85 -35.52
C LEU A 18 -40.19 30.07 -34.41
N SER A 19 -40.35 29.41 -33.26
CA SER A 19 -39.27 29.30 -32.29
C SER A 19 -39.03 27.83 -31.99
N CYS A 20 -37.87 27.39 -32.48
CA CYS A 20 -37.24 26.11 -32.19
C CYS A 20 -36.86 26.14 -30.71
N GLY A 21 -37.77 25.72 -29.84
CA GLY A 21 -37.48 25.46 -28.43
C GLY A 21 -37.06 24.02 -28.29
N ALA A 22 -35.77 23.74 -28.52
CA ALA A 22 -35.17 22.47 -28.19
C ALA A 22 -35.52 22.14 -26.73
N THR A 23 -36.30 21.08 -26.53
CA THR A 23 -36.35 20.40 -25.25
C THR A 23 -34.92 19.96 -24.96
N HIS A 24 -34.26 20.65 -24.04
CA HIS A 24 -33.06 20.14 -23.39
C HIS A 24 -33.51 18.88 -22.65
N ASP A 25 -33.34 17.77 -23.34
CA ASP A 25 -33.24 16.44 -22.78
C ASP A 25 -32.27 16.54 -21.61
N LEU A 26 -32.81 16.35 -20.41
CA LEU A 26 -32.01 16.20 -19.20
C LEU A 26 -31.36 14.82 -19.30
N GLY A 27 -30.29 14.78 -20.08
CA GLY A 27 -29.45 13.61 -20.26
C GLY A 27 -28.94 13.12 -18.91
N GLU A 28 -29.32 11.89 -18.59
CA GLU A 28 -28.44 10.84 -18.11
C GLU A 28 -27.52 11.25 -16.93
N LEU A 29 -28.11 11.44 -15.76
CA LEU A 29 -27.42 11.14 -14.51
C LEU A 29 -27.85 9.74 -14.09
N GLU A 30 -26.87 8.82 -14.00
CA GLU A 30 -26.97 7.42 -13.59
C GLU A 30 -27.26 6.39 -14.69
N GLY A 31 -26.21 5.95 -15.40
CA GLY A 31 -26.32 4.80 -16.29
C GLY A 31 -25.00 4.48 -17.00
N GLY A 32 -24.07 3.83 -16.29
CA GLY A 32 -22.93 3.24 -17.00
C GLY A 32 -23.42 2.21 -18.02
N ASP A 33 -22.80 2.17 -19.21
CA ASP A 33 -23.17 1.26 -20.31
C ASP A 33 -23.56 -0.13 -19.77
N PRO A 34 -24.83 -0.55 -19.92
CA PRO A 34 -25.32 -1.85 -19.44
C PRO A 34 -24.49 -3.02 -19.95
N SER A 35 -23.90 -2.91 -21.14
CA SER A 35 -22.99 -3.90 -21.71
C SER A 35 -21.72 -4.05 -20.89
N PHE A 36 -21.16 -2.93 -20.41
CA PHE A 36 -19.93 -2.91 -19.63
C PHE A 36 -20.11 -3.54 -18.24
N LEU A 37 -21.18 -3.17 -17.52
CA LEU A 37 -21.49 -3.78 -16.22
C LEU A 37 -21.78 -5.28 -16.35
N SER A 38 -22.42 -5.70 -17.44
CA SER A 38 -22.61 -7.11 -17.74
C SER A 38 -21.29 -7.86 -17.91
N GLN A 39 -20.29 -7.27 -18.57
CA GLN A 39 -18.98 -7.90 -18.75
C GLN A 39 -18.22 -8.08 -17.44
N VAL A 40 -18.21 -7.06 -16.58
CA VAL A 40 -17.60 -7.14 -15.24
C VAL A 40 -18.27 -8.24 -14.43
N LYS A 41 -19.61 -8.29 -14.42
CA LYS A 41 -20.36 -9.29 -13.68
C LYS A 41 -20.08 -10.71 -14.18
N THR A 42 -20.06 -10.94 -15.49
CA THR A 42 -19.70 -12.24 -16.09
C THR A 42 -18.32 -12.71 -15.63
N LYS A 43 -17.34 -11.80 -15.51
CA LYS A 43 -16.01 -12.15 -15.02
C LYS A 43 -16.00 -12.47 -13.53
N LEU A 44 -16.80 -11.76 -12.73
CA LEU A 44 -16.96 -12.03 -11.31
C LEU A 44 -17.64 -13.37 -11.00
N ASP A 45 -18.42 -13.92 -11.92
CA ASP A 45 -19.01 -15.25 -11.79
C ASP A 45 -17.97 -16.39 -11.88
N GLN A 46 -16.78 -16.13 -12.45
CA GLN A 46 -15.66 -17.09 -12.60
C GLN A 46 -14.32 -16.44 -12.20
N PRO A 47 -14.15 -16.06 -10.91
CA PRO A 47 -13.07 -15.19 -10.48
C PRO A 47 -11.67 -15.80 -10.66
N GLU A 48 -11.54 -17.12 -10.66
CA GLU A 48 -10.30 -17.85 -10.90
C GLU A 48 -9.79 -17.78 -12.35
N GLN A 49 -10.64 -17.36 -13.28
CA GLN A 49 -10.32 -17.17 -14.70
C GLN A 49 -10.03 -15.70 -15.05
N ILE A 50 -10.18 -14.78 -14.10
CA ILE A 50 -9.83 -13.38 -14.33
C ILE A 50 -8.33 -13.27 -14.52
N VAL A 51 -7.91 -12.61 -15.59
CA VAL A 51 -6.51 -12.38 -15.94
C VAL A 51 -6.21 -10.89 -16.12
N PHE A 52 -4.93 -10.54 -16.25
CA PHE A 52 -4.50 -9.16 -16.41
C PHE A 52 -5.19 -8.44 -17.57
N SER A 53 -5.39 -9.09 -18.72
CA SER A 53 -6.04 -8.49 -19.88
C SER A 53 -7.49 -8.08 -19.61
N ASP A 54 -8.21 -8.86 -18.79
CA ASP A 54 -9.58 -8.53 -18.36
C ASP A 54 -9.59 -7.27 -17.48
N VAL A 55 -8.72 -7.23 -16.47
CA VAL A 55 -8.61 -6.07 -15.56
C VAL A 55 -8.11 -4.84 -16.32
N GLN A 56 -7.19 -5.02 -17.25
CA GLN A 56 -6.69 -3.93 -18.07
C GLN A 56 -7.81 -3.33 -18.92
N ALA A 57 -8.60 -4.15 -19.60
CA ALA A 57 -9.70 -3.70 -20.45
C ALA A 57 -10.87 -3.09 -19.67
N LEU A 58 -11.25 -3.71 -18.55
CA LEU A 58 -12.45 -3.31 -17.78
C LEU A 58 -12.16 -2.29 -16.67
N VAL A 59 -10.89 -1.96 -16.40
CA VAL A 59 -10.53 -1.05 -15.31
C VAL A 59 -9.41 -0.10 -15.73
N PHE A 60 -8.22 -0.62 -16.04
CA PHE A 60 -7.04 0.24 -16.12
C PHE A 60 -7.05 1.20 -17.31
N GLN A 61 -7.56 0.77 -18.47
CA GLN A 61 -7.60 1.59 -19.68
C GLN A 61 -8.34 2.91 -19.48
N GLU A 62 -9.49 2.87 -18.84
CA GLU A 62 -10.33 4.05 -18.61
C GLU A 62 -9.88 4.86 -17.38
N ASN A 63 -9.43 4.19 -16.31
CA ASN A 63 -9.28 4.83 -15.00
C ASN A 63 -7.83 5.11 -14.60
N CYS A 64 -6.84 4.51 -15.28
CA CYS A 64 -5.46 4.51 -14.79
C CYS A 64 -4.43 4.92 -15.84
N LEU A 65 -4.62 4.52 -17.11
CA LEU A 65 -3.60 4.70 -18.15
C LEU A 65 -3.43 6.14 -18.64
N GLU A 66 -4.23 7.11 -18.16
CA GLU A 66 -3.97 8.52 -18.43
C GLU A 66 -2.66 8.99 -17.75
N CYS A 67 -2.41 8.54 -16.52
CA CYS A 67 -1.25 8.94 -15.71
C CYS A 67 -0.29 7.79 -15.35
N HIS A 68 -0.69 6.54 -15.53
CA HIS A 68 0.15 5.37 -15.25
C HIS A 68 0.41 4.58 -16.52
N ASN A 69 1.09 5.20 -17.48
CA ASN A 69 1.42 4.60 -18.76
C ASN A 69 2.92 4.64 -19.06
N THR A 70 3.32 4.17 -20.23
CA THR A 70 4.74 4.11 -20.62
C THR A 70 5.41 5.49 -20.77
N ARG A 71 4.64 6.54 -21.05
CA ARG A 71 5.13 7.93 -21.25
C ARG A 71 5.05 8.74 -19.96
N ASP A 72 3.87 8.80 -19.35
CA ASP A 72 3.64 9.41 -18.06
C ASP A 72 3.60 8.28 -17.02
N LYS A 73 4.78 8.00 -16.45
CA LYS A 73 4.94 7.03 -15.36
C LYS A 73 4.75 7.75 -14.05
N LYS A 74 3.52 8.17 -13.70
CA LYS A 74 3.30 8.90 -12.44
C LYS A 74 3.83 8.08 -11.27
N ASP A 75 4.67 8.73 -10.47
CA ASP A 75 5.45 8.14 -9.39
C ASP A 75 6.32 6.94 -9.81
N GLY A 76 6.68 6.80 -11.09
CA GLY A 76 7.46 5.67 -11.62
C GLY A 76 6.63 4.41 -11.93
N ILE A 77 5.29 4.49 -11.93
CA ILE A 77 4.41 3.34 -12.22
C ILE A 77 3.85 3.41 -13.63
N SER A 78 3.91 2.28 -14.34
CA SER A 78 3.20 2.03 -15.60
C SER A 78 2.32 0.80 -15.44
N LEU A 79 1.03 0.92 -15.77
CA LEU A 79 0.06 -0.17 -15.81
C LEU A 79 -0.23 -0.64 -17.24
N SER A 80 0.56 -0.18 -18.22
CA SER A 80 0.37 -0.48 -19.64
C SER A 80 0.68 -1.94 -20.00
N SER A 81 1.48 -2.64 -19.21
CA SER A 81 1.77 -4.05 -19.41
C SER A 81 1.96 -4.77 -18.07
N PHE A 82 1.70 -6.08 -18.06
CA PHE A 82 1.90 -6.91 -16.88
C PHE A 82 3.35 -6.84 -16.37
N SER A 83 4.32 -6.90 -17.28
CA SER A 83 5.74 -6.86 -16.95
C SER A 83 6.16 -5.54 -16.28
N GLU A 84 5.69 -4.39 -16.79
CA GLU A 84 6.02 -3.08 -16.20
C GLU A 84 5.33 -2.87 -14.84
N ALA A 85 4.09 -3.34 -14.71
CA ALA A 85 3.29 -3.13 -13.52
C ALA A 85 3.64 -4.09 -12.39
N PHE A 86 3.90 -5.35 -12.72
CA PHE A 86 3.89 -6.46 -11.77
C PHE A 86 5.01 -7.50 -11.99
N GLY A 87 5.91 -7.27 -12.96
CA GLY A 87 7.07 -8.13 -13.20
C GLY A 87 8.16 -7.98 -12.13
N ALA A 88 9.18 -8.85 -12.18
CA ALA A 88 10.29 -8.84 -11.22
C ALA A 88 11.10 -7.52 -11.20
N SER A 89 11.09 -6.77 -12.32
CA SER A 89 11.75 -5.47 -12.45
C SER A 89 10.87 -4.29 -12.03
N ALA A 90 9.62 -4.52 -11.61
CA ALA A 90 8.75 -3.46 -11.15
C ALA A 90 9.35 -2.80 -9.90
N GLN A 91 9.58 -1.48 -9.97
CA GLN A 91 10.29 -0.72 -8.94
C GLN A 91 9.58 -0.72 -7.57
N ARG A 92 8.28 -1.05 -7.55
CA ARG A 92 7.47 -1.09 -6.33
C ARG A 92 6.56 -2.32 -6.35
N LYS A 93 6.44 -2.99 -5.20
CA LYS A 93 5.48 -4.08 -5.00
C LYS A 93 4.06 -3.51 -4.90
N ILE A 94 3.49 -3.13 -6.04
CA ILE A 94 2.14 -2.57 -6.15
C ILE A 94 1.08 -3.63 -5.83
N LEU A 95 1.43 -4.88 -6.11
CA LEU A 95 0.56 -6.04 -6.02
C LEU A 95 1.28 -7.16 -5.27
N VAL A 96 0.54 -7.80 -4.37
CA VAL A 96 0.95 -9.01 -3.66
C VAL A 96 -0.03 -10.11 -4.04
N PRO A 97 0.38 -11.06 -4.89
CA PRO A 97 -0.50 -12.15 -5.32
C PRO A 97 -1.13 -12.86 -4.12
N TYR A 98 -2.42 -13.18 -4.22
CA TYR A 98 -3.25 -13.81 -3.19
C TYR A 98 -3.58 -12.94 -1.96
N GLU A 99 -3.00 -11.74 -1.84
CA GLU A 99 -3.18 -10.85 -0.68
C GLU A 99 -3.67 -9.46 -1.13
N PRO A 100 -4.95 -9.30 -1.52
CA PRO A 100 -5.50 -8.02 -1.97
C PRO A 100 -5.33 -6.92 -0.93
N ASP A 101 -5.55 -7.24 0.35
CA ASP A 101 -5.46 -6.26 1.45
C ASP A 101 -4.04 -5.74 1.69
N ARG A 102 -3.01 -6.44 1.18
CA ARG A 102 -1.61 -6.01 1.23
C ARG A 102 -1.10 -5.40 -0.07
N SER A 103 -1.94 -5.39 -1.10
CA SER A 103 -1.61 -4.77 -2.38
C SER A 103 -1.88 -3.27 -2.28
N SER A 104 -0.86 -2.45 -2.51
CA SER A 104 -1.02 -0.99 -2.45
C SER A 104 -1.98 -0.48 -3.52
N LEU A 105 -2.14 -1.21 -4.64
CA LEU A 105 -3.21 -0.96 -5.62
C LEU A 105 -4.59 -0.92 -4.94
N MET A 106 -4.95 -1.96 -4.18
CA MET A 106 -6.24 -2.01 -3.48
C MET A 106 -6.36 -0.92 -2.42
N THR A 107 -5.27 -0.64 -1.69
CA THR A 107 -5.27 0.43 -0.70
C THR A 107 -5.60 1.77 -1.36
N SER A 108 -4.95 2.11 -2.47
CA SER A 108 -5.19 3.37 -3.19
C SER A 108 -6.61 3.50 -3.74
N LEU A 109 -7.22 2.39 -4.19
CA LEU A 109 -8.61 2.37 -4.66
C LEU A 109 -9.64 2.56 -3.54
N LEU A 110 -9.30 2.18 -2.30
CA LEU A 110 -10.22 2.21 -1.16
C LEU A 110 -10.04 3.43 -0.24
N VAL A 111 -8.90 4.11 -0.32
CA VAL A 111 -8.66 5.35 0.43
C VAL A 111 -9.69 6.40 -0.01
N PRO A 112 -10.44 7.06 0.89
CA PRO A 112 -11.50 7.99 0.47
C PRO A 112 -11.01 9.31 -0.15
N SER A 113 -9.82 9.79 0.23
CA SER A 113 -9.27 11.07 -0.23
C SER A 113 -7.76 11.23 0.06
N GLY A 114 -7.16 12.27 -0.51
CA GLY A 114 -5.76 12.64 -0.28
C GLY A 114 -4.80 12.10 -1.35
N LYS A 115 -3.49 12.27 -1.13
CA LYS A 115 -2.46 11.96 -2.14
C LYS A 115 -2.40 10.48 -2.57
N ARG A 116 -2.87 9.56 -1.71
CA ARG A 116 -2.92 8.12 -1.99
C ARG A 116 -4.23 7.69 -2.64
N HIS A 117 -5.25 8.55 -2.69
CA HIS A 117 -6.52 8.26 -3.34
C HIS A 117 -6.31 8.12 -4.84
N MET A 118 -6.76 7.01 -5.40
CA MET A 118 -6.75 6.76 -6.83
C MET A 118 -8.14 6.31 -7.30
N PRO A 119 -8.64 6.82 -8.44
CA PRO A 119 -8.06 7.92 -9.23
C PRO A 119 -7.99 9.23 -8.44
N PRO A 120 -7.20 10.23 -8.87
CA PRO A 120 -7.19 11.54 -8.24
C PRO A 120 -8.60 12.15 -8.14
N PHE A 121 -8.85 13.01 -7.16
CA PHE A 121 -10.20 13.47 -6.81
C PHE A 121 -10.95 14.21 -7.93
N ASP A 122 -10.23 14.74 -8.91
CA ASP A 122 -10.79 15.38 -10.11
C ASP A 122 -11.25 14.37 -11.18
N LYS A 123 -11.05 13.06 -10.94
CA LYS A 123 -11.49 11.97 -11.80
C LYS A 123 -12.59 11.15 -11.09
N PRO A 124 -13.55 10.57 -11.84
CA PRO A 124 -14.55 9.68 -11.27
C PRO A 124 -13.90 8.49 -10.55
N GLN A 125 -14.47 8.10 -9.40
CA GLN A 125 -14.07 6.89 -8.70
C GLN A 125 -14.60 5.64 -9.44
N LEU A 126 -13.86 4.54 -9.36
CA LEU A 126 -14.28 3.24 -9.90
C LEU A 126 -15.60 2.79 -9.28
N LYS A 127 -16.39 2.05 -10.05
CA LYS A 127 -17.59 1.39 -9.55
C LYS A 127 -17.21 0.25 -8.59
N PRO A 128 -18.08 -0.08 -7.60
CA PRO A 128 -17.82 -1.18 -6.67
C PRO A 128 -17.46 -2.50 -7.35
N ASP A 129 -18.14 -2.85 -8.45
CA ASP A 129 -17.88 -4.10 -9.18
C ASP A 129 -16.51 -4.11 -9.88
N GLN A 130 -16.01 -2.95 -10.32
CA GLN A 130 -14.65 -2.84 -10.90
C GLN A 130 -13.59 -3.02 -9.81
N ILE A 131 -13.80 -2.43 -8.64
CA ILE A 131 -12.92 -2.62 -7.47
C ILE A 131 -12.93 -4.10 -7.06
N GLU A 132 -14.11 -4.72 -7.05
CA GLU A 132 -14.26 -6.15 -6.76
C GLU A 132 -13.57 -7.03 -7.80
N LEU A 133 -13.62 -6.68 -9.09
CA LEU A 133 -12.91 -7.39 -10.16
C LEU A 133 -11.39 -7.39 -9.92
N VAL A 134 -10.82 -6.22 -9.61
CA VAL A 134 -9.39 -6.10 -9.27
C VAL A 134 -9.07 -6.93 -8.03
N ARG A 135 -9.92 -6.86 -6.99
CA ARG A 135 -9.74 -7.60 -5.74
C ARG A 135 -9.73 -9.11 -5.98
N GLN A 136 -10.67 -9.63 -6.77
CA GLN A 136 -10.78 -11.06 -7.09
C GLN A 136 -9.62 -11.53 -7.94
N TRP A 137 -9.20 -10.75 -8.93
CA TRP A 137 -8.01 -11.04 -9.71
C TRP A 137 -6.77 -11.20 -8.81
N ILE A 138 -6.53 -10.26 -7.89
CA ILE A 138 -5.41 -10.34 -6.94
C ILE A 138 -5.55 -11.56 -6.04
N LYS A 139 -6.75 -11.80 -5.50
CA LYS A 139 -7.05 -12.94 -4.62
C LYS A 139 -6.76 -14.29 -5.28
N HIS A 140 -6.88 -14.39 -6.60
CA HIS A 140 -6.58 -15.60 -7.38
C HIS A 140 -5.17 -15.60 -8.00
N GLY A 141 -4.28 -14.77 -7.47
CA GLY A 141 -2.86 -14.80 -7.80
C GLY A 141 -2.42 -13.74 -8.81
N ALA A 142 -3.30 -12.81 -9.20
CA ALA A 142 -3.01 -11.75 -10.15
C ALA A 142 -2.34 -12.26 -11.43
N LYS A 143 -2.94 -13.28 -12.04
CA LYS A 143 -2.35 -13.99 -13.18
C LYS A 143 -2.29 -13.10 -14.43
N GLN A 144 -1.26 -13.30 -15.25
CA GLN A 144 -1.22 -12.72 -16.58
C GLN A 144 -2.09 -13.53 -17.53
N GLU A 145 -2.03 -14.86 -17.44
CA GLU A 145 -2.80 -15.82 -18.22
C GLU A 145 -3.44 -16.88 -17.30
N VAL A 146 -4.54 -17.52 -17.72
CA VAL A 146 -5.30 -18.47 -16.88
C VAL A 146 -4.43 -19.64 -16.40
N SER A 147 -3.52 -20.09 -17.27
CA SER A 147 -2.58 -21.19 -17.03
C SER A 147 -1.45 -20.88 -16.05
N ASP A 148 -1.27 -19.61 -15.68
CA ASP A 148 -0.14 -19.22 -14.84
C ASP A 148 -0.23 -19.83 -13.45
N GLN A 149 0.90 -20.42 -13.03
CA GLN A 149 1.10 -20.93 -11.68
C GLN A 149 1.89 -19.90 -10.87
N VAL A 150 1.19 -18.92 -10.32
CA VAL A 150 1.81 -17.92 -9.47
C VAL A 150 2.08 -18.53 -8.10
N LYS A 151 3.34 -18.60 -7.70
CA LYS A 151 3.71 -19.07 -6.35
C LYS A 151 3.26 -18.03 -5.33
N ARG A 152 2.54 -18.48 -4.30
CA ARG A 152 2.21 -17.62 -3.16
C ARG A 152 3.47 -17.43 -2.32
N GLU A 153 3.84 -16.17 -2.12
CA GLU A 153 4.81 -15.81 -1.09
C GLU A 153 4.18 -16.01 0.30
N PRO A 154 4.88 -16.60 1.27
CA PRO A 154 4.36 -16.72 2.62
C PRO A 154 4.06 -15.33 3.20
N SER A 155 2.94 -15.18 3.90
CA SER A 155 2.61 -13.96 4.61
C SER A 155 3.65 -13.66 5.70
N LEU A 156 3.76 -12.41 6.12
CA LEU A 156 4.71 -12.03 7.18
C LEU A 156 4.51 -12.86 8.46
N LYS A 157 3.25 -13.19 8.80
CA LYS A 157 2.94 -14.05 9.95
C LYS A 157 3.47 -15.48 9.76
N GLU A 158 3.32 -16.05 8.57
CA GLU A 158 3.84 -17.39 8.25
C GLU A 158 5.37 -17.41 8.24
N GLN A 159 6.02 -16.38 7.67
CA GLN A 159 7.47 -16.23 7.70
C GLN A 159 8.02 -16.13 9.13
N LEU A 160 7.28 -15.48 10.04
CA LEU A 160 7.70 -15.28 11.43
C LEU A 160 7.30 -16.43 12.37
N GLN A 161 6.45 -17.34 11.91
CA GLN A 161 5.94 -18.43 12.74
C GLN A 161 7.05 -19.31 13.35
N PRO A 162 8.12 -19.70 12.62
CA PRO A 162 9.21 -20.49 13.20
C PRO A 162 9.88 -19.78 14.40
N TYR A 163 10.11 -18.48 14.29
CA TYR A 163 10.71 -17.67 15.35
C TYR A 163 9.80 -17.50 16.58
N PHE A 164 8.47 -17.57 16.39
CA PHE A 164 7.55 -17.54 17.53
C PHE A 164 7.40 -18.89 18.22
N LEU A 165 7.73 -19.99 17.52
CA LEU A 165 7.81 -21.32 18.12
C LEU A 165 9.12 -21.51 18.89
N ASP A 166 10.20 -20.90 18.41
CA ASP A 166 11.49 -20.86 19.10
C ASP A 166 12.02 -19.42 19.22
N PRO A 167 11.58 -18.64 20.23
CA PRO A 167 12.03 -17.27 20.43
C PRO A 167 13.54 -17.12 20.70
N ALA A 168 14.23 -18.20 21.09
CA ALA A 168 15.67 -18.19 21.30
C ALA A 168 16.44 -17.95 19.99
N SER A 169 15.85 -18.30 18.85
CA SER A 169 16.39 -18.10 17.51
C SER A 169 16.25 -16.67 16.98
N ILE A 170 15.53 -15.79 17.70
CA ILE A 170 15.41 -14.38 17.31
C ILE A 170 16.70 -13.67 17.75
N ASP A 171 17.55 -13.37 16.77
CA ASP A 171 18.77 -12.58 16.91
C ASP A 171 18.65 -11.23 16.19
N TYR A 172 19.69 -10.40 16.28
CA TYR A 172 19.72 -9.13 15.60
C TYR A 172 19.60 -9.25 14.07
N PRO A 173 20.27 -10.16 13.35
CA PRO A 173 20.05 -10.37 11.92
C PRO A 173 18.58 -10.60 11.54
N VAL A 174 17.82 -11.36 12.33
CA VAL A 174 16.39 -11.57 12.12
C VAL A 174 15.61 -10.26 12.31
N VAL A 175 15.84 -9.53 13.39
CA VAL A 175 15.18 -8.22 13.63
C VAL A 175 15.56 -7.21 12.56
N GLN A 176 16.82 -7.18 12.16
CA GLN A 176 17.31 -6.29 11.11
C GLN A 176 16.64 -6.61 9.77
N LYS A 177 16.53 -7.89 9.41
CA LYS A 177 15.88 -8.35 8.18
C LYS A 177 14.40 -7.98 8.13
N PHE A 178 13.64 -8.28 9.18
CA PHE A 178 12.17 -8.18 9.14
C PHE A 178 11.62 -6.82 9.59
N LEU A 179 12.37 -6.06 10.42
CA LEU A 179 11.90 -4.80 10.97
C LEU A 179 12.75 -3.61 10.49
N PHE A 180 14.06 -3.60 10.78
CA PHE A 180 14.85 -2.39 10.55
C PHE A 180 15.03 -2.05 9.07
N LYS A 181 15.36 -3.05 8.23
CA LYS A 181 15.57 -2.84 6.79
C LYS A 181 14.35 -2.29 6.07
N ASP A 182 13.18 -2.82 6.38
CA ASP A 182 11.95 -2.48 5.67
C ASP A 182 11.29 -1.20 6.20
N SER A 183 11.39 -0.95 7.51
CA SER A 183 10.56 0.07 8.18
C SER A 183 11.34 1.27 8.74
N CYS A 184 12.66 1.16 8.94
CA CYS A 184 13.37 2.13 9.80
C CYS A 184 14.60 2.78 9.15
N ILE A 185 15.44 2.01 8.45
CA ILE A 185 16.77 2.48 8.03
C ILE A 185 16.77 3.53 6.91
N LYS A 186 15.61 3.82 6.29
CA LYS A 186 15.47 4.95 5.37
C LYS A 186 15.78 6.30 6.04
N CYS A 187 15.54 6.40 7.35
CA CYS A 187 15.79 7.62 8.13
C CYS A 187 16.73 7.36 9.34
N HIS A 188 16.93 6.10 9.73
CA HIS A 188 17.69 5.71 10.93
C HIS A 188 18.94 4.89 10.57
N SER A 189 19.78 5.41 9.67
CA SER A 189 21.02 4.76 9.23
C SER A 189 22.24 5.71 9.34
N LYS A 190 23.44 5.19 9.09
CA LYS A 190 24.68 5.99 9.13
C LYS A 190 24.68 7.16 8.14
N GLU A 191 23.95 7.03 7.03
CA GLU A 191 23.90 8.04 5.96
C GLU A 191 22.92 9.18 6.24
N SER A 192 22.07 9.06 7.27
CA SER A 192 21.22 10.16 7.75
C SER A 192 21.94 11.15 8.68
N GLU A 193 23.21 10.92 9.01
CA GLU A 193 24.02 11.79 9.90
C GLU A 193 24.43 13.14 9.28
N GLY A 194 24.04 13.44 8.02
CA GLY A 194 24.56 14.57 7.24
C GLY A 194 23.58 15.64 6.77
N VAL A 195 22.28 15.57 7.11
CA VAL A 195 21.32 16.62 6.71
C VAL A 195 20.95 17.46 7.94
N ASP A 196 21.45 18.69 7.96
CA ASP A 196 21.11 19.75 8.91
C ASP A 196 19.59 19.90 9.07
N ARG A 197 19.04 19.27 10.14
CA ARG A 197 17.75 19.52 10.82
C ARG A 197 17.59 18.47 11.95
N ASP A 198 17.71 18.91 13.21
CA ASP A 198 17.46 18.13 14.44
C ASP A 198 18.24 16.81 14.58
N VAL A 199 19.55 16.93 14.86
CA VAL A 199 20.52 15.85 15.17
C VAL A 199 20.01 14.84 16.21
N LEU A 200 19.02 15.18 17.05
CA LEU A 200 18.50 14.30 18.10
C LEU A 200 17.31 13.42 17.68
N ARG A 201 16.63 13.70 16.56
CA ARG A 201 15.38 13.02 16.20
C ARG A 201 15.60 11.71 15.43
N TYR A 202 16.75 11.58 14.76
CA TYR A 202 17.10 10.43 13.92
C TYR A 202 18.48 9.81 14.24
N SER A 203 19.10 10.21 15.35
CA SER A 203 20.45 9.76 15.78
C SER A 203 20.58 8.28 16.10
N ALA A 204 19.48 7.54 16.21
CA ALA A 204 19.52 6.10 16.40
C ALA A 204 19.93 5.42 15.10
N ASN A 205 21.20 5.05 14.97
CA ASN A 205 21.66 4.18 13.89
C ASN A 205 21.20 2.74 14.18
N LEU A 206 20.22 2.26 13.42
CA LEU A 206 19.65 0.91 13.54
C LEU A 206 20.34 -0.12 12.63
N THR A 207 21.41 0.27 11.94
CA THR A 207 22.18 -0.62 11.06
C THR A 207 23.34 -1.28 11.78
N ASN A 208 23.79 -0.73 12.92
CA ASN A 208 24.87 -1.25 13.73
C ASN A 208 24.34 -1.74 15.09
N TYR A 209 24.82 -2.90 15.56
CA TYR A 209 24.32 -3.52 16.79
C TYR A 209 24.75 -2.72 18.04
N GLN A 210 26.01 -2.29 18.09
CA GLN A 210 26.62 -1.63 19.24
C GLN A 210 25.96 -0.28 19.52
N THR A 211 25.58 0.46 18.48
CA THR A 211 24.90 1.76 18.61
C THR A 211 23.54 1.67 19.30
N LEU A 212 22.89 0.50 19.28
CA LEU A 212 21.58 0.31 19.94
C LEU A 212 21.66 0.41 21.46
N PHE A 213 22.83 0.17 22.04
CA PHE A 213 23.06 0.09 23.48
C PHE A 213 23.88 1.26 24.02
N HIS A 214 24.17 2.27 23.18
CA HIS A 214 25.01 3.38 23.58
C HIS A 214 24.37 4.16 24.76
N PRO A 215 25.11 4.48 25.84
CA PRO A 215 24.54 5.14 27.03
C PRO A 215 23.90 6.50 26.76
N ALA A 216 24.43 7.25 25.78
CA ALA A 216 23.86 8.55 25.40
C ALA A 216 22.53 8.45 24.65
N LEU A 217 22.23 7.28 24.06
CA LEU A 217 20.99 7.02 23.32
C LEU A 217 20.63 5.54 23.45
N THR A 218 20.03 5.18 24.59
CA THR A 218 19.58 3.80 24.81
C THR A 218 18.37 3.49 23.93
N VAL A 219 18.64 2.98 22.72
CA VAL A 219 17.62 2.51 21.79
C VAL A 219 16.96 1.26 22.36
N VAL A 220 17.80 0.32 22.80
CA VAL A 220 17.40 -0.95 23.40
C VAL A 220 18.01 -1.09 24.79
N LYS A 221 17.15 -1.32 25.79
CA LYS A 221 17.55 -1.81 27.11
C LYS A 221 17.34 -3.33 27.12
N LYS A 222 18.44 -4.10 27.10
CA LYS A 222 18.40 -5.58 27.07
C LYS A 222 17.52 -6.11 28.20
N GLY A 223 16.63 -7.06 27.90
CA GLY A 223 15.67 -7.63 28.85
C GLY A 223 14.45 -6.75 29.17
N HIS A 224 14.42 -5.48 28.78
CA HIS A 224 13.41 -4.51 29.22
C HIS A 224 12.76 -3.77 28.04
N PRO A 225 11.76 -4.37 27.36
CA PRO A 225 11.07 -3.73 26.23
C PRO A 225 10.44 -2.38 26.60
N GLU A 226 9.73 -2.31 27.73
CA GLU A 226 9.01 -1.09 28.14
C GLU A 226 9.96 0.08 28.48
N GLU A 227 11.23 -0.22 28.76
CA GLU A 227 12.25 0.79 29.00
C GLU A 227 13.00 1.18 27.72
N SER A 228 12.95 0.34 26.69
CA SER A 228 13.61 0.56 25.40
C SER A 228 12.89 1.65 24.60
N SER A 229 13.62 2.69 24.19
CA SER A 229 13.01 3.84 23.50
C SER A 229 12.39 3.46 22.15
N ILE A 230 12.98 2.50 21.42
CA ILE A 230 12.40 2.00 20.17
C ILE A 230 11.03 1.33 20.38
N PHE A 231 10.92 0.48 21.40
CA PHE A 231 9.68 -0.24 21.69
C PHE A 231 8.58 0.73 22.14
N LYS A 232 8.91 1.68 23.04
CA LYS A 232 7.98 2.76 23.42
C LYS A 232 7.48 3.53 22.20
N SER A 233 8.37 3.89 21.27
CA SER A 233 8.02 4.70 20.09
C SER A 233 7.08 3.97 19.13
N ILE A 234 7.30 2.68 18.86
CA ILE A 234 6.51 1.93 17.88
C ILE A 234 5.27 1.23 18.48
N ALA A 235 5.34 0.80 19.75
CA ALA A 235 4.31 -0.03 20.37
C ALA A 235 3.37 0.74 21.30
N ILE A 236 3.92 1.71 22.06
CA ILE A 236 3.16 2.42 23.10
C ILE A 236 2.67 3.77 22.60
N HIS A 237 3.59 4.60 22.13
CA HIS A 237 3.29 5.96 21.70
C HIS A 237 2.83 6.04 20.24
N GLN A 238 3.15 5.01 19.44
CA GLN A 238 2.88 4.98 17.98
C GLN A 238 3.36 6.27 17.30
N SER A 239 4.46 6.85 17.80
CA SER A 239 5.06 8.09 17.31
C SER A 239 5.97 7.85 16.12
N MET A 240 6.38 6.59 15.90
CA MET A 240 7.21 6.15 14.78
C MET A 240 6.65 4.87 14.14
N PRO A 241 6.63 4.76 12.81
CA PRO A 241 6.92 5.81 11.82
C PRO A 241 5.97 7.02 11.93
N PRO A 242 6.36 8.23 11.45
CA PRO A 242 5.55 9.42 11.60
C PRO A 242 4.30 9.35 10.71
N GLY A 243 3.16 8.93 11.27
CA GLY A 243 1.91 8.78 10.54
C GLY A 243 1.43 10.06 9.86
N LYS A 244 1.72 11.24 10.45
CA LYS A 244 1.42 12.56 9.86
C LYS A 244 2.17 12.83 8.56
N GLU A 245 3.28 12.14 8.33
CA GLU A 245 4.09 12.23 7.12
C GLU A 245 3.73 11.14 6.09
N GLY A 246 2.69 10.35 6.36
CA GLY A 246 2.15 9.36 5.43
C GLY A 246 2.76 7.96 5.54
N TYR A 247 3.52 7.68 6.60
CA TYR A 247 4.04 6.34 6.89
C TYR A 247 3.03 5.51 7.67
N ASP A 248 2.91 4.22 7.34
CA ASP A 248 2.02 3.30 8.06
C ASP A 248 2.68 2.80 9.35
N LEU A 249 1.86 2.45 10.34
CA LEU A 249 2.34 1.93 11.64
C LEU A 249 3.02 0.57 11.47
N VAL A 250 3.96 0.26 12.39
CA VAL A 250 4.62 -1.05 12.41
C VAL A 250 3.59 -2.15 12.70
N PRO A 251 3.48 -3.20 11.86
CA PRO A 251 2.62 -4.35 12.12
C PRO A 251 2.85 -4.97 13.49
N SER A 252 1.76 -5.31 14.19
CA SER A 252 1.82 -5.90 15.55
C SER A 252 2.67 -7.18 15.63
N VAL A 253 2.74 -7.95 14.54
CA VAL A 253 3.58 -9.15 14.44
C VAL A 253 5.09 -8.81 14.51
N LEU A 254 5.51 -7.68 13.94
CA LEU A 254 6.89 -7.19 14.03
C LEU A 254 7.17 -6.54 15.38
N VAL A 255 6.19 -5.87 15.97
CA VAL A 255 6.28 -5.39 17.36
C VAL A 255 6.50 -6.57 18.32
N LYS A 256 5.78 -7.69 18.11
CA LYS A 256 5.99 -8.93 18.86
C LYS A 256 7.40 -9.50 18.66
N LEU A 257 7.89 -9.55 17.41
CA LEU A 257 9.26 -9.98 17.09
C LEU A 257 10.29 -9.16 17.87
N LEU A 258 10.20 -7.83 17.82
CA LEU A 258 11.10 -6.93 18.55
C LEU A 258 11.01 -7.16 20.06
N ARG A 259 9.81 -7.28 20.61
CA ARG A 259 9.61 -7.54 22.05
C ARG A 259 10.33 -8.80 22.50
N LEU A 260 10.15 -9.90 21.76
CA LEU A 260 10.77 -11.18 22.08
C LEU A 260 12.29 -11.11 22.00
N TRP A 261 12.83 -10.44 20.98
CA TRP A 261 14.28 -10.22 20.88
C TRP A 261 14.84 -9.44 22.07
N ILE A 262 14.18 -8.34 22.47
CA ILE A 262 14.62 -7.53 23.62
C ILE A 262 14.54 -8.35 24.91
N LEU A 263 13.45 -9.09 25.14
CA LEU A 263 13.30 -9.98 26.30
C LEU A 263 14.36 -11.08 26.33
N ASN A 264 14.75 -11.57 25.15
CA ASN A 264 15.87 -12.50 24.99
C ASN A 264 17.21 -11.77 24.99
N CYS A 265 17.37 -10.67 25.75
CA CYS A 265 18.64 -9.97 25.93
C CYS A 265 19.26 -9.37 24.66
N ALA A 266 18.45 -9.13 23.63
CA ALA A 266 18.90 -8.63 22.34
C ALA A 266 20.08 -9.45 21.78
N VAL A 267 19.90 -10.77 21.66
CA VAL A 267 20.93 -11.73 21.21
C VAL A 267 21.55 -11.32 19.88
N GLU A 268 22.86 -11.58 19.76
CA GLU A 268 23.65 -11.42 18.54
C GLU A 268 24.69 -12.55 18.42
N ASP A 269 25.14 -12.82 17.20
CA ASP A 269 26.31 -13.63 16.87
C ASP A 269 27.58 -13.04 17.50
N LYS A 270 28.29 -13.85 18.29
CA LYS A 270 29.52 -13.46 19.00
C LYS A 270 30.58 -12.87 18.09
N ASP A 271 30.72 -13.43 16.90
CA ASP A 271 31.71 -12.97 15.93
C ASP A 271 31.29 -11.67 15.22
N ARG A 272 30.01 -11.27 15.29
CA ARG A 272 29.49 -10.00 14.73
C ARG A 272 29.43 -8.86 15.74
N VAL A 273 29.69 -9.14 17.01
CA VAL A 273 29.81 -8.09 18.05
C VAL A 273 31.11 -7.29 17.88
N ASP A 274 32.09 -7.80 17.15
CA ASP A 274 33.26 -7.04 16.73
C ASP A 274 33.26 -6.98 15.20
N ASP A 275 32.87 -5.83 14.62
CA ASP A 275 32.65 -5.56 13.18
C ASP A 275 33.84 -5.94 12.25
N GLU A 276 34.96 -6.42 12.78
CA GLU A 276 36.19 -6.78 12.06
C GLU A 276 36.50 -8.27 12.01
N ARG A 277 35.73 -9.16 12.68
CA ARG A 277 36.03 -10.59 12.70
C ARG A 277 35.13 -11.40 11.76
N PRO A 278 35.69 -12.21 10.85
CA PRO A 278 34.91 -13.17 10.09
C PRO A 278 34.17 -14.13 11.03
N VAL A 279 32.91 -14.46 10.71
CA VAL A 279 32.14 -15.46 11.45
C VAL A 279 32.87 -16.81 11.34
N SER A 280 33.23 -17.37 12.49
CA SER A 280 34.05 -18.58 12.59
C SER A 280 33.33 -19.83 12.08
N ASP A 281 32.01 -19.90 12.27
CA ASP A 281 31.10 -20.90 11.70
C ASP A 281 29.81 -20.20 11.23
N PRO A 282 29.65 -19.95 9.91
CA PRO A 282 28.45 -19.29 9.38
C PRO A 282 27.19 -20.17 9.40
N GLU A 283 27.32 -21.50 9.56
CA GLU A 283 26.18 -22.42 9.68
C GLU A 283 25.69 -22.52 11.13
N ASN A 284 26.58 -22.34 12.12
CA ASN A 284 26.25 -22.38 13.54
C ASN A 284 27.04 -21.35 14.36
N PRO A 285 26.72 -20.05 14.24
CA PRO A 285 27.44 -19.00 14.97
C PRO A 285 27.18 -19.07 16.47
N GLU A 286 28.24 -18.96 17.27
CA GLU A 286 28.13 -18.85 18.74
C GLU A 286 27.34 -17.58 19.09
N LYS A 287 26.29 -17.68 19.92
CA LYS A 287 25.43 -16.54 20.28
C LYS A 287 25.85 -15.93 21.62
N ILE A 288 25.90 -14.61 21.73
CA ILE A 288 26.05 -13.93 23.02
C ILE A 288 24.70 -13.45 23.55
N ARG A 289 24.37 -13.87 24.78
CA ARG A 289 23.31 -13.27 25.58
C ARG A 289 23.95 -12.42 26.67
N LEU A 290 23.75 -11.11 26.60
CA LEU A 290 24.35 -10.13 27.52
C LEU A 290 23.26 -9.45 28.37
N CYS A 291 22.38 -10.24 29.00
CA CYS A 291 21.76 -9.75 30.22
C CYS A 291 22.69 -10.13 31.36
N GLU A 292 22.88 -9.23 32.33
CA GLU A 292 23.39 -9.65 33.62
C GLU A 292 22.44 -10.73 34.17
N ASP A 293 23.00 -11.82 34.68
CA ASP A 293 22.25 -12.82 35.42
C ASP A 293 21.40 -12.09 36.47
N GLN A 294 20.07 -12.26 36.40
CA GLN A 294 19.19 -11.92 37.52
C GLN A 294 19.41 -12.91 38.67
#